data_AF-A0A814D212-F1
#
_entry.id   AF-A0A814D212-F1
#
_cell.length_a   1.000
_cell.length_b   1.000
_cell.length_c   1.000
_cell.angle_alpha   90.00
_cell.angle_beta   90.00
_cell.angle_gamma   90.00
#
_symmetry.space_group_name_H-M   'P 1'
#
loop_
_entity.id
_entity.type
_entity.pdbx_description
1 polymer ?
#
loop_
_entity_poly.entity_id
_entity_poly.type
_entity_poly.pdbx_seq_one_letter_code
_entity_poly.pdbx_strand_id
1 'polypeptide(L)'
;MAICVAVQWIIGGLISLPFTFYVSPYCAVPQWLFFYTVLISIIVPALFTLIINLKIFKHVHSSSKRIHPQMTTNTETIIIRQQPAINRRDLYLLKHMIFIFSMFIVGWTPIFSLVAIDYQSAVSQIVYALLQVFSVICFLVCMMDLLLCNQDLKRFIKDTILQCF
;
A
#
# COMPACT_ATOMS: atom_id res chain seq x y z
N MET A 1 -10.39 4.06 -14.25
CA MET A 1 -9.67 2.96 -13.59
C MET A 1 -8.67 2.29 -14.54
N ALA A 2 -9.10 1.72 -15.68
CA ALA A 2 -8.18 1.06 -16.63
C ALA A 2 -7.02 1.95 -17.12
N ILE A 3 -7.30 3.22 -17.43
CA ILE A 3 -6.27 4.19 -17.85
C ILE A 3 -5.24 4.40 -16.74
N CYS A 4 -5.65 4.53 -15.48
CA CYS A 4 -4.75 4.69 -14.34
C CYS A 4 -3.84 3.47 -14.15
N VAL A 5 -4.41 2.26 -14.32
CA VAL A 5 -3.64 1.01 -14.26
C VAL A 5 -2.63 0.94 -15.40
N ALA A 6 -3.05 1.27 -16.64
CA ALA A 6 -2.14 1.30 -17.79
C ALA A 6 -1.01 2.30 -17.59
N VAL A 7 -1.31 3.51 -17.10
CA VAL A 7 -0.31 4.54 -16.78
C VAL A 7 0.64 4.05 -15.68
N GLN A 8 0.14 3.36 -14.65
CA GLN A 8 0.99 2.78 -13.61
C GLN A 8 1.99 1.76 -14.17
N TRP A 9 1.56 0.91 -15.10
CA TRP A 9 2.44 -0.05 -15.77
C TRP A 9 3.49 0.63 -16.65
N ILE A 10 3.09 1.67 -17.40
CA ILE A 10 4.02 2.45 -18.23
C ILE A 10 5.08 3.11 -17.35
N ILE A 11 4.67 3.77 -16.27
CA ILE A 11 5.58 4.42 -15.32
C ILE A 11 6.51 3.38 -14.67
N GLY A 12 5.98 2.24 -14.23
CA GLY A 12 6.78 1.15 -13.66
C GLY A 12 7.83 0.61 -14.63
N GLY A 13 7.45 0.43 -15.90
CA GLY A 13 8.37 0.05 -16.97
C GLY A 13 9.47 1.09 -17.17
N LEU A 14 9.11 2.37 -17.25
CA LEU A 14 10.07 3.48 -17.40
C LEU A 14 11.06 3.56 -16.25
N ILE A 15 10.60 3.37 -15.00
CA ILE A 15 11.46 3.36 -13.81
C ILE A 15 12.42 2.16 -13.84
N SER A 16 12.03 1.07 -14.47
CA SER A 16 12.85 -0.16 -14.54
C SER A 16 13.87 -0.14 -15.68
N LEU A 17 13.71 0.72 -16.69
CA LEU A 17 14.63 0.79 -17.85
C LEU A 17 16.12 0.95 -17.49
N PRO A 18 16.53 1.76 -16.49
CA PRO A 18 17.93 1.86 -16.13
C PRO A 18 18.60 0.53 -15.75
N PHE A 19 17.83 -0.45 -15.27
CA PHE A 19 18.32 -1.81 -14.97
C PHE A 19 18.56 -2.65 -16.22
N THR A 20 17.78 -2.45 -17.29
CA THR A 20 17.90 -3.26 -18.52
C THR A 20 19.13 -2.88 -19.34
N PHE A 21 19.60 -1.64 -19.22
CA PHE A 21 20.78 -1.16 -19.93
C PHE A 21 22.10 -1.40 -19.16
N TYR A 22 22.01 -1.91 -17.93
CA TYR A 22 23.20 -2.23 -17.12
C TYR A 22 23.42 -3.74 -17.07
N VAL A 23 24.28 -4.25 -17.94
CA VAL A 23 24.67 -5.66 -17.96
C VAL A 23 26.02 -5.81 -17.26
N SER A 24 25.98 -6.31 -16.01
CA SER A 24 27.19 -6.69 -15.28
C SER A 24 27.36 -8.21 -15.29
N PRO A 25 28.54 -8.76 -15.64
CA PRO A 25 28.79 -10.19 -15.67
C PRO A 25 28.69 -10.86 -14.29
N TYR A 26 28.75 -10.07 -13.21
CA TYR A 26 28.64 -10.55 -11.82
C TYR A 26 27.29 -10.22 -11.18
N CYS A 27 26.28 -9.82 -11.96
CA CYS A 27 24.99 -9.33 -11.45
C CYS A 27 25.11 -8.19 -10.41
N ALA A 28 26.24 -7.47 -10.39
CA ALA A 28 26.46 -6.38 -9.47
C ALA A 28 25.71 -5.13 -9.95
N VAL A 29 24.88 -4.56 -9.06
CA VAL A 29 24.12 -3.33 -9.32
C VAL A 29 24.99 -2.11 -8.93
N PRO A 30 25.10 -1.07 -9.78
CA PRO A 30 25.92 0.08 -9.49
C PRO A 30 25.26 0.99 -8.44
N GLN A 31 26.07 1.67 -7.63
CA GLN A 31 25.59 2.48 -6.50
C GLN A 31 24.57 3.57 -6.89
N TRP A 32 24.74 4.21 -8.05
CA TRP A 32 23.81 5.25 -8.49
C TRP A 32 22.42 4.67 -8.76
N LEU A 33 22.33 3.44 -9.27
CA LEU A 33 21.08 2.75 -9.55
C LEU A 33 20.39 2.32 -8.26
N PHE A 34 21.16 2.06 -7.21
CA PHE A 34 20.64 1.90 -5.85
C PHE A 34 19.98 3.18 -5.33
N PHE A 35 20.69 4.32 -5.35
CA PHE A 35 20.13 5.61 -4.91
C PHE A 35 18.88 5.99 -5.69
N TYR A 36 18.92 5.78 -7.01
CA TYR A 36 17.78 5.97 -7.91
C TYR A 36 16.57 5.15 -7.45
N THR A 37 16.76 3.86 -7.14
CA THR A 37 15.68 2.94 -6.81
C THR A 37 15.05 3.26 -5.46
N VAL A 38 15.87 3.50 -4.43
CA VAL A 38 15.37 3.89 -3.10
C VAL A 38 14.57 5.19 -3.18
N LEU A 39 15.09 6.18 -3.92
CA LEU A 39 14.45 7.48 -4.01
C LEU A 39 13.11 7.40 -4.78
N ILE A 40 13.12 6.80 -5.96
CA ILE A 40 11.96 6.81 -6.87
C ILE A 40 10.93 5.73 -6.53
N SER A 41 11.35 4.55 -6.07
CA SER A 41 10.42 3.44 -5.81
C SER A 41 9.90 3.42 -4.38
N ILE A 42 10.58 4.08 -3.43
CA ILE A 42 10.22 4.05 -2.01
C ILE A 42 9.92 5.45 -1.48
N ILE A 43 10.92 6.33 -1.45
CA ILE A 43 10.79 7.62 -0.76
C ILE A 43 9.70 8.47 -1.39
N VAL A 44 9.74 8.66 -2.72
CA VAL A 44 8.77 9.50 -3.44
C VAL A 44 7.34 8.95 -3.31
N PRO A 45 7.05 7.67 -3.61
CA PRO A 45 5.72 7.09 -3.41
C PRO A 45 5.27 7.11 -1.95
N ALA A 46 6.19 6.89 -1.01
CA ALA A 46 5.84 6.86 0.40
C ALA A 46 5.42 8.24 0.92
N LEU A 47 6.18 9.27 0.58
CA LEU A 47 5.83 10.66 0.93
C LEU A 47 4.52 11.10 0.27
N PHE A 48 4.34 10.76 -1.01
CA PHE A 48 3.12 11.09 -1.75
C PHE A 48 1.88 10.42 -1.11
N THR A 49 1.95 9.11 -0.85
CA THR A 49 0.87 8.37 -0.19
C THR A 49 0.60 8.88 1.21
N LEU A 50 1.64 9.20 1.99
CA LEU A 50 1.49 9.77 3.33
C LEU A 50 0.76 11.12 3.28
N ILE A 51 1.16 12.03 2.40
CA ILE A 51 0.53 13.35 2.25
C ILE A 51 -0.94 13.21 1.86
N ILE A 52 -1.25 12.32 0.91
CA ILE A 52 -2.64 12.05 0.49
C ILE A 52 -3.46 11.50 1.65
N ASN A 53 -2.94 10.47 2.35
CA ASN A 53 -3.64 9.87 3.48
C ASN A 53 -3.89 10.89 4.60
N LEU A 54 -2.93 11.77 4.90
CA LEU A 54 -3.10 12.85 5.87
C LEU A 54 -4.16 13.86 5.42
N LYS A 55 -4.19 14.25 4.14
CA LYS A 55 -5.22 15.14 3.59
C LYS A 55 -6.61 14.51 3.65
N ILE A 56 -6.74 13.25 3.26
CA ILE A 56 -7.99 12.49 3.34
C ILE A 56 -8.44 12.39 4.80
N PHE A 57 -7.54 12.01 5.71
CA PHE A 57 -7.84 11.92 7.14
C PHE A 57 -8.35 13.25 7.70
N LYS A 58 -7.66 14.36 7.39
CA LYS A 58 -8.07 15.71 7.83
C LYS A 58 -9.43 16.09 7.26
N HIS A 59 -9.70 15.77 5.99
CA HIS A 59 -10.99 16.04 5.35
C HIS A 59 -12.12 15.23 6.00
N VAL A 60 -11.95 13.92 6.15
CA VAL A 60 -12.91 13.02 6.81
C VAL A 60 -13.16 13.45 8.26
N HIS A 61 -12.11 13.79 9.01
CA HIS A 61 -12.25 14.23 10.39
C HIS A 61 -13.00 15.58 10.49
N SER A 62 -12.70 16.54 9.61
CA SER A 62 -13.40 17.83 9.57
C SER A 62 -14.88 17.68 9.20
N SER A 63 -15.18 16.86 8.20
CA SER A 63 -16.56 16.53 7.80
C SER A 63 -17.32 15.81 8.93
N SER A 64 -16.67 14.88 9.63
CA SER A 64 -17.26 14.19 10.79
C SER A 64 -17.54 15.12 11.97
N LYS A 65 -16.65 16.10 12.23
CA LYS A 65 -16.82 17.09 13.31
C LYS A 65 -17.94 18.08 13.02
N ARG A 66 -18.18 18.44 11.74
CA ARG A 66 -19.32 19.32 11.36
C ARG A 66 -20.69 18.69 11.53
N ILE A 67 -20.79 17.36 11.50
CA ILE A 67 -22.08 16.65 11.60
C ILE A 67 -22.51 16.43 13.06
N HIS A 68 -21.57 16.36 14.02
CA HIS A 68 -21.90 16.13 15.43
C HIS A 68 -22.64 17.26 16.17
N PRO A 69 -22.49 18.57 15.87
CA PRO A 69 -23.24 19.62 16.57
C PRO A 69 -24.66 19.88 16.02
N GLN A 70 -25.08 19.22 14.92
CA GLN A 70 -26.42 19.43 14.34
C GLN A 70 -27.47 18.39 14.75
N MET A 71 -27.11 17.42 15.60
CA MET A 71 -28.05 16.40 16.10
C MET A 71 -28.73 16.75 17.44
N THR A 72 -28.42 17.91 18.05
CA THR A 72 -28.89 18.23 19.41
C THR A 72 -29.83 19.43 19.52
N THR A 73 -30.32 19.99 18.43
CA THR A 73 -31.29 21.09 18.47
C THR A 73 -32.21 21.06 17.26
N ASN A 74 -33.30 20.31 17.38
CA ASN A 74 -34.65 20.84 17.28
C ASN A 74 -35.65 19.68 17.15
N THR A 75 -36.56 19.67 18.10
CA THR A 75 -37.88 19.05 18.07
C THR A 75 -38.53 19.21 16.69
N GLU A 76 -39.19 18.14 16.22
CA GLU A 76 -40.15 18.18 15.11
C GLU A 76 -39.58 18.46 13.71
N THR A 77 -38.81 17.52 13.14
CA THR A 77 -38.91 17.12 11.71
C THR A 77 -37.93 15.98 11.46
N ILE A 78 -38.45 14.80 11.13
CA ILE A 78 -37.64 13.60 10.85
C ILE A 78 -37.01 13.76 9.45
N ILE A 79 -35.85 14.41 9.38
CA ILE A 79 -34.98 14.33 8.20
C ILE A 79 -34.03 13.15 8.40
N ILE A 80 -34.42 11.98 7.89
CA ILE A 80 -33.53 10.80 7.82
C ILE A 80 -32.44 11.08 6.78
N ARG A 81 -31.39 11.80 7.15
CA ARG A 81 -30.15 11.82 6.36
C ARG A 81 -29.33 10.57 6.71
N GLN A 82 -29.24 9.64 5.75
CA GLN A 82 -28.51 8.36 5.80
C GLN A 82 -26.97 8.48 5.97
N GLN A 83 -26.44 9.51 6.64
CA GLN A 83 -25.00 9.84 6.61
C GLN A 83 -24.07 9.25 7.70
N PRO A 84 -24.47 8.42 8.70
CA PRO A 84 -23.49 7.83 9.62
C PRO A 84 -22.77 6.58 9.04
N ALA A 85 -23.39 5.85 8.10
CA ALA A 85 -22.83 4.61 7.55
C ALA A 85 -21.68 4.83 6.56
N ILE A 86 -21.79 5.86 5.70
CA ILE A 86 -20.78 6.20 4.68
C ILE A 86 -19.45 6.59 5.35
N ASN A 87 -19.51 7.40 6.42
CA ASN A 87 -18.33 7.89 7.12
C ASN A 87 -17.54 6.76 7.85
N ARG A 88 -18.23 5.71 8.33
CA ARG A 88 -17.57 4.54 8.95
C ARG A 88 -16.88 3.64 7.92
N ARG A 89 -17.49 3.45 6.74
CA ARG A 89 -16.89 2.68 5.63
C ARG A 89 -15.60 3.34 5.14
N ASP A 90 -15.63 4.65 4.94
CA ASP A 90 -14.46 5.41 4.47
C ASP A 90 -13.32 5.41 5.48
N LEU A 91 -13.64 5.52 6.78
CA LEU A 91 -12.64 5.39 7.86
C LEU A 91 -12.04 3.97 7.92
N TYR A 92 -12.85 2.92 7.72
CA TYR A 92 -12.36 1.54 7.69
C TYR A 92 -11.43 1.31 6.49
N LEU A 93 -11.83 1.78 5.30
CA LEU A 93 -10.99 1.74 4.09
C LEU A 93 -9.67 2.49 4.29
N LEU A 94 -9.70 3.68 4.90
CA LEU A 94 -8.50 4.45 5.18
C LEU A 94 -7.54 3.70 6.14
N LYS A 95 -8.07 3.08 7.20
CA LYS A 95 -7.26 2.26 8.12
C LYS A 95 -6.59 1.09 7.39
N HIS A 96 -7.34 0.41 6.52
CA HIS A 96 -6.84 -0.70 5.72
C HIS A 96 -5.78 -0.25 4.72
N MET A 97 -5.98 0.88 4.03
CA MET A 97 -4.95 1.47 3.15
C MET A 97 -3.66 1.82 3.90
N ILE A 98 -3.77 2.37 5.11
CA ILE A 98 -2.61 2.67 5.97
C ILE A 98 -1.90 1.38 6.40
N PHE A 99 -2.64 0.34 6.75
CA PHE A 99 -2.08 -0.96 7.13
C PHE A 99 -1.30 -1.59 5.97
N ILE A 100 -1.91 -1.71 4.79
CA ILE A 100 -1.25 -2.26 3.59
C ILE A 100 0.02 -1.46 3.26
N PHE A 101 -0.06 -0.13 3.33
CA PHE A 101 1.10 0.73 3.08
C PHE A 101 2.21 0.55 4.12
N SER A 102 1.86 0.36 5.39
CA SER A 102 2.84 0.08 6.46
C SER A 102 3.50 -1.27 6.26
N MET A 103 2.73 -2.30 5.90
CA MET A 103 3.24 -3.63 5.58
C MET A 103 4.16 -3.61 4.35
N PHE A 104 3.85 -2.78 3.36
CA PHE A 104 4.73 -2.55 2.22
C PHE A 104 6.07 -1.95 2.66
N ILE A 105 6.07 -0.89 3.47
CA ILE A 105 7.32 -0.30 3.98
C ILE A 105 8.10 -1.35 4.78
N VAL A 106 7.47 -2.01 5.76
CA VAL A 106 8.12 -3.00 6.62
C VAL A 106 8.70 -4.15 5.81
N GLY A 107 7.98 -4.69 4.83
CA GLY A 107 8.44 -5.81 4.02
C GLY A 107 9.58 -5.46 3.06
N TRP A 108 9.57 -4.25 2.50
CA TRP A 108 10.53 -3.86 1.47
C TRP A 108 11.79 -3.17 2.04
N THR A 109 11.68 -2.41 3.13
CA THR A 109 12.83 -1.72 3.74
C THR A 109 14.02 -2.65 4.01
N PRO A 110 13.86 -3.86 4.58
CA PRO A 110 15.00 -4.74 4.86
C PRO A 110 15.75 -5.19 3.60
N ILE A 111 15.07 -5.40 2.47
CA ILE A 111 15.72 -5.75 1.20
C ILE A 111 16.59 -4.60 0.71
N PHE A 112 16.07 -3.37 0.76
CA PHE A 112 16.85 -2.21 0.32
C PHE A 112 17.96 -1.85 1.29
N SER A 113 17.74 -2.04 2.59
CA SER A 113 18.79 -1.89 3.62
C SER A 113 19.89 -2.94 3.46
N LEU A 114 19.55 -4.18 3.10
CA LEU A 114 20.54 -5.23 2.82
C LEU A 114 21.47 -4.86 1.67
N VAL A 115 20.92 -4.38 0.56
CA VAL A 115 21.71 -3.96 -0.60
C VAL A 115 22.63 -2.78 -0.25
N ALA A 116 22.25 -1.94 0.73
CA ALA A 116 23.11 -0.88 1.25
C ALA A 116 24.25 -1.40 2.14
N ILE A 117 23.99 -2.45 2.94
CA ILE A 117 24.95 -3.03 3.90
C ILE A 117 25.91 -4.01 3.22
N ASP A 118 25.48 -4.69 2.15
CA ASP A 118 26.29 -5.63 1.36
C ASP A 118 27.50 -4.93 0.68
N TYR A 119 27.48 -3.61 0.56
CA TYR A 119 28.66 -2.80 0.19
C TYR A 119 29.85 -3.01 1.13
N GLN A 120 29.62 -3.39 2.38
CA GLN A 120 30.68 -3.67 3.35
C GLN A 120 31.08 -5.15 3.40
N SER A 121 30.54 -6.01 2.52
CA SER A 121 30.84 -7.46 2.46
C SER A 121 30.69 -8.19 3.81
N ALA A 122 29.83 -7.66 4.69
CA ALA A 122 29.70 -8.11 6.08
C ALA A 122 28.45 -8.97 6.33
N VAL A 123 27.62 -9.23 5.32
CA VAL A 123 26.32 -9.90 5.50
C VAL A 123 26.38 -11.34 4.99
N SER A 124 25.96 -12.28 5.84
CA SER A 124 25.86 -13.69 5.43
C SER A 124 24.74 -13.92 4.40
N GLN A 125 24.94 -14.86 3.48
CA GLN A 125 23.93 -15.26 2.49
C GLN A 125 22.61 -15.73 3.14
N ILE A 126 22.67 -16.30 4.34
CA ILE A 126 21.48 -16.73 5.09
C ILE A 126 20.63 -15.53 5.50
N VAL A 127 21.26 -14.47 6.00
CA VAL A 127 20.55 -13.23 6.37
C VAL A 127 19.92 -12.60 5.13
N TYR A 128 20.60 -12.64 3.99
CA TYR A 128 20.04 -12.19 2.71
C TYR A 128 18.78 -12.97 2.32
N ALA A 129 18.84 -14.31 2.34
CA ALA A 129 17.71 -15.17 2.03
C ALA A 129 16.52 -14.96 3.00
N LEU A 130 16.79 -14.84 4.31
CA LEU A 130 15.74 -14.63 5.31
C LEU A 130 14.97 -13.32 5.10
N LEU A 131 15.67 -12.23 4.78
CA LEU A 131 15.02 -10.94 4.53
C LEU A 131 14.28 -10.90 3.19
N GLN A 132 14.74 -11.65 2.19
CA GLN A 132 13.95 -11.87 0.96
C GLN A 132 12.64 -12.60 1.28
N VAL A 133 12.70 -13.72 2.01
CA VAL A 133 11.52 -14.48 2.43
C VAL A 133 10.57 -13.61 3.26
N PHE A 134 11.10 -12.76 4.14
CA PHE A 134 10.30 -11.82 4.92
C PHE A 134 9.47 -10.89 4.05
N SER A 135 10.03 -10.32 2.97
CA SER A 135 9.29 -9.45 2.06
C SER A 135 8.13 -10.17 1.36
N VAL A 136 8.34 -11.43 0.97
CA VAL A 136 7.33 -12.28 0.34
C VAL A 136 6.20 -12.59 1.34
N ILE A 137 6.56 -12.86 2.59
CA ILE A 137 5.58 -13.05 3.67
C ILE A 137 4.76 -11.76 3.89
N CYS A 138 5.39 -10.59 3.92
CA CYS A 138 4.67 -9.32 4.04
C CYS A 138 3.69 -9.10 2.88
N PHE A 139 4.09 -9.44 1.65
CA PHE A 139 3.19 -9.37 0.49
C PHE A 139 2.01 -10.35 0.61
N LEU A 140 2.27 -11.57 1.08
CA LEU A 140 1.22 -12.56 1.34
C LEU A 140 0.22 -12.06 2.39
N VAL A 141 0.71 -11.42 3.47
CA VAL A 141 -0.16 -10.81 4.49
C VAL A 141 -1.05 -9.74 3.89
N CYS A 142 -0.53 -8.86 3.01
CA CYS A 142 -1.35 -7.86 2.31
C CYS A 142 -2.45 -8.51 1.45
N MET A 143 -2.14 -9.59 0.74
CA MET A 143 -3.11 -10.33 -0.06
C MET A 143 -4.19 -10.99 0.82
N MET A 144 -3.78 -11.58 1.94
CA MET A 144 -4.71 -12.17 2.91
C MET A 144 -5.59 -11.12 3.57
N ASP A 145 -5.04 -9.98 3.95
CA ASP A 145 -5.80 -8.86 4.50
C ASP A 145 -6.85 -8.35 3.50
N LEU A 146 -6.50 -8.21 2.22
CA LEU A 146 -7.44 -7.82 1.17
C LEU A 146 -8.56 -8.85 0.98
N LEU A 147 -8.23 -10.14 1.02
CA LEU A 147 -9.21 -11.23 0.95
C LEU A 147 -10.09 -11.30 2.19
N LEU A 148 -9.55 -10.99 3.37
CA LEU A 148 -10.27 -11.01 4.64
C LEU A 148 -11.17 -9.79 4.84
N CYS A 149 -10.75 -8.62 4.40
CA CYS A 149 -11.45 -7.36 4.60
C CYS A 149 -12.47 -7.03 3.50
N ASN A 150 -12.29 -7.58 2.29
CA ASN A 150 -13.21 -7.33 1.18
C ASN A 150 -14.38 -8.32 1.19
N GLN A 151 -15.52 -7.88 1.73
CA GLN A 151 -16.74 -8.70 1.82
C GLN A 151 -17.29 -9.12 0.45
N ASP A 152 -17.16 -8.27 -0.56
CA ASP A 152 -17.63 -8.58 -1.91
C ASP A 152 -16.76 -9.66 -2.55
N LEU A 153 -15.44 -9.58 -2.35
CA LEU A 153 -14.51 -10.62 -2.80
C LEU A 153 -14.75 -11.95 -2.06
N LYS A 154 -15.01 -11.92 -0.75
CA LYS A 154 -15.39 -13.10 0.02
C LYS A 154 -16.65 -13.77 -0.52
N ARG A 155 -17.68 -12.98 -0.81
CA ARG A 155 -18.93 -13.48 -1.39
C ARG A 155 -18.68 -14.09 -2.75
N PHE A 156 -17.96 -13.39 -3.63
CA PHE A 156 -17.60 -13.90 -4.95
C PHE A 156 -16.83 -15.22 -4.90
N ILE A 157 -15.80 -15.32 -4.04
CA ILE A 157 -15.01 -16.55 -3.87
C ILE A 157 -15.90 -17.67 -3.33
N LYS A 158 -16.72 -17.39 -2.31
CA LYS A 158 -17.63 -18.35 -1.72
C LYS A 158 -18.62 -18.87 -2.77
N ASP A 159 -19.24 -17.98 -3.54
CA ASP A 159 -20.23 -18.32 -4.57
C ASP A 159 -19.60 -19.11 -5.71
N THR A 160 -18.37 -18.77 -6.13
CA THR A 160 -17.64 -19.50 -7.17
C THR A 160 -17.22 -20.90 -6.71
N ILE A 161 -16.74 -21.05 -5.47
CA ILE A 161 -16.36 -22.36 -4.92
C ILE A 161 -17.58 -23.26 -4.72
N LEU A 162 -18.71 -22.70 -4.25
CA LEU A 162 -19.98 -23.41 -4.09
C LEU A 162 -20.66 -23.76 -5.42
N GLN A 163 -20.30 -23.11 -6.53
CA GLN A 163 -20.76 -23.50 -7.87
C GLN A 163 -19.90 -24.60 -8.51
N CYS A 164 -18.68 -24.80 -8.04
CA CYS A 164 -17.77 -25.84 -8.53
C CYS A 164 -17.89 -27.17 -7.74
N PHE A 165 -18.63 -27.20 -6.65
CA PHE A 165 -18.92 -28.38 -5.81
C PHE A 165 -20.42 -28.71 -5.84
#